data_AF-A0A852VC64-F1
#
_entry.id   AF-A0A852VC64-F1
#
_cell.length_a   1.000
_cell.length_b   1.000
_cell.length_c   1.000
_cell.angle_alpha   90.00
_cell.angle_beta   90.00
_cell.angle_gamma   90.00
#
_symmetry.space_group_name_H-M   'P 1'
#
loop_
_entity.id
_entity.type
_entity.pdbx_description
1 polymer ?
#
loop_
_entity_poly.entity_id
_entity_poly.type
_entity_poly.pdbx_seq_one_letter_code
_entity_poly.pdbx_strand_id
1 'polypeptide(L)'
;MTDTQRETLSTAELVRRLSQDVSRLVRDELRLAKLELAEKGKHAGLGAGLFGGAGVMALYGGGALVAAAILALTLVLPGWLSALIIGVVLLVMAAIFGLLGKHHVSEAGPPAPRHTIESVRNDIDTVRERAHR
;
A
#
# COMPACT_ATOMS: atom_id res chain seq x y z
N MET A 1 11.62 11.89 68.71
CA MET A 1 12.66 12.37 67.77
C MET A 1 12.44 11.64 66.46
N THR A 2 11.39 12.04 65.78
CA THR A 2 10.78 11.40 64.61
C THR A 2 10.26 12.54 63.75
N ASP A 3 10.42 12.43 62.43
CA ASP A 3 10.04 13.37 61.36
C ASP A 3 11.15 14.30 60.84
N THR A 4 11.95 13.78 59.88
CA THR A 4 12.43 14.60 58.73
C THR A 4 13.04 13.82 57.56
N GLN A 5 13.10 12.47 57.57
CA GLN A 5 13.77 11.71 56.49
C GLN A 5 12.86 11.22 55.34
N ARG A 6 11.58 11.60 55.30
CA ARG A 6 10.63 11.09 54.28
C ARG A 6 10.30 12.03 53.12
N GLU A 7 10.78 13.28 53.11
CA GLU A 7 10.33 14.27 52.10
C GLU A 7 11.22 14.41 50.85
N THR A 8 12.41 13.83 50.79
CA THR A 8 13.28 13.95 49.60
C THR A 8 13.43 12.61 48.89
N LEU A 9 12.33 12.03 48.40
CA LEU A 9 12.42 11.30 47.14
C LEU A 9 12.79 12.34 46.08
N SER A 10 14.11 12.46 45.86
CA SER A 10 14.76 13.48 45.05
C SER A 10 14.09 13.64 43.69
N THR A 11 13.95 14.86 43.19
CA THR A 11 13.50 15.19 41.82
C THR A 11 14.24 14.35 40.77
N ALA A 12 15.49 13.96 41.03
CA ALA A 12 16.27 13.07 40.18
C ALA A 12 15.67 11.64 40.08
N GLU A 13 15.10 11.13 41.17
CA GLU A 13 14.45 9.81 41.22
C GLU A 13 13.12 9.82 40.44
N LEU A 14 12.35 10.92 40.50
CA LEU A 14 11.14 11.09 39.68
C LEU A 14 11.46 11.16 38.18
N VAL A 15 12.47 11.95 37.79
CA VAL A 15 12.91 12.05 36.40
C VAL A 15 13.40 10.70 35.88
N ARG A 16 14.12 9.94 36.71
CA ARG A 16 14.59 8.59 36.37
C ARG A 16 13.42 7.61 36.17
N ARG A 17 12.38 7.66 37.02
CA ARG A 17 11.17 6.84 36.87
C ARG A 17 10.35 7.23 35.64
N LEU A 18 10.11 8.52 35.42
CA LEU A 18 9.44 9.03 34.21
C LEU A 18 10.16 8.59 32.93
N SER A 19 11.49 8.68 32.88
CA SER A 19 12.29 8.22 31.74
C SER A 19 12.16 6.71 31.52
N GLN A 20 12.12 5.92 32.60
CA GLN A 20 11.86 4.49 32.53
C GLN A 20 10.44 4.17 32.05
N ASP A 21 9.43 4.90 32.50
CA ASP A 21 8.03 4.69 32.12
C ASP A 21 7.77 5.09 30.67
N VAL A 22 8.32 6.23 30.22
CA VAL A 22 8.28 6.63 28.80
C VAL A 22 8.99 5.59 27.94
N SER A 23 10.16 5.10 28.38
CA SER A 23 10.89 4.06 27.66
C SER A 23 10.14 2.73 27.60
N ARG A 24 9.31 2.40 28.60
CA ARG A 24 8.43 1.23 28.60
C ARG A 24 7.27 1.44 27.62
N LEU A 25 6.60 2.58 27.71
CA LEU A 25 5.49 2.94 26.82
C LEU A 25 5.89 2.89 25.35
N VAL A 26 7.04 3.47 25.00
CA VAL A 26 7.56 3.44 23.62
C VAL A 26 7.80 2.00 23.16
N ARG A 27 8.33 1.13 24.03
CA ARG A 27 8.56 -0.28 23.69
C ARG A 27 7.24 -1.04 23.49
N ASP A 28 6.23 -0.74 24.30
CA ASP A 28 4.92 -1.36 24.20
C ASP A 28 4.18 -0.92 22.93
N GLU A 29 4.23 0.38 22.60
CA GLU A 29 3.67 0.92 21.36
C GLU A 29 4.35 0.32 20.13
N LEU A 30 5.68 0.18 20.17
CA LEU A 30 6.43 -0.51 19.11
C LEU A 30 6.05 -1.99 19.01
N ARG A 31 5.76 -2.66 20.13
CA ARG A 31 5.32 -4.06 20.13
C ARG A 31 3.92 -4.18 19.53
N LEU A 32 3.01 -3.28 19.88
CA LEU A 32 1.66 -3.22 19.35
C LEU A 32 1.68 -2.93 17.84
N ALA A 33 2.43 -1.90 17.42
CA ALA A 33 2.61 -1.56 16.01
C ALA A 33 3.18 -2.73 15.21
N LYS A 34 4.14 -3.49 15.75
CA LYS A 34 4.67 -4.70 15.10
C LYS A 34 3.59 -5.77 14.91
N LEU A 35 2.73 -5.99 15.90
CA LEU A 35 1.64 -6.96 15.80
C LEU A 35 0.61 -6.52 14.75
N GLU A 36 0.22 -5.25 14.79
CA GLU A 36 -0.74 -4.69 13.83
C GLU A 36 -0.18 -4.71 12.39
N LEU A 37 1.10 -4.37 12.21
CA LEU A 37 1.79 -4.46 10.92
C LEU A 37 1.90 -5.90 10.44
N ALA A 38 2.17 -6.87 11.32
CA ALA A 38 2.21 -8.28 10.95
C ALA A 38 0.83 -8.79 10.50
N GLU A 39 -0.23 -8.39 11.21
CA GLU A 39 -1.59 -8.78 10.87
C GLU A 39 -2.07 -8.12 9.57
N LYS A 40 -1.85 -6.81 9.40
CA LYS A 40 -2.10 -6.09 8.14
C LYS A 40 -1.28 -6.68 6.99
N GLY A 41 0.00 -6.97 7.23
CA GLY A 41 0.90 -7.57 6.26
C GLY A 41 0.46 -8.97 5.81
N LYS A 42 -0.04 -9.80 6.73
CA LYS A 42 -0.60 -11.12 6.39
C LYS A 42 -1.82 -11.01 5.49
N HIS A 43 -2.78 -10.15 5.83
CA HIS A 43 -3.99 -9.96 5.02
C HIS A 43 -3.66 -9.36 3.66
N ALA A 44 -2.78 -8.34 3.61
CA ALA A 44 -2.30 -7.76 2.36
C ALA A 44 -1.56 -8.79 1.50
N GLY A 45 -0.69 -9.60 2.09
CA GLY A 45 0.06 -10.64 1.40
C GLY A 45 -0.83 -11.76 0.85
N LEU A 46 -1.80 -12.22 1.64
CA LEU A 46 -2.77 -13.22 1.19
C LEU A 46 -3.68 -12.66 0.08
N GLY A 47 -4.14 -11.42 0.22
CA GLY A 47 -4.91 -10.72 -0.81
C GLY A 47 -4.12 -10.58 -2.12
N ALA A 48 -2.86 -10.14 -2.04
CA ALA A 48 -1.97 -10.04 -3.19
C ALA A 48 -1.70 -11.41 -3.83
N GLY A 49 -1.49 -12.45 -3.04
CA GLY A 49 -1.30 -13.82 -3.51
C GLY A 49 -2.53 -14.38 -4.22
N LEU A 50 -3.73 -14.22 -3.64
CA LEU A 50 -4.98 -14.65 -4.25
C LEU A 50 -5.28 -13.87 -5.54
N PHE A 51 -5.09 -12.55 -5.53
CA PHE A 51 -5.33 -11.71 -6.71
C PHE A 51 -4.32 -12.03 -7.82
N GLY A 52 -3.05 -12.24 -7.47
CA GLY A 52 -2.02 -12.71 -8.40
C GLY A 52 -2.37 -14.08 -9.00
N GLY A 53 -2.75 -15.04 -8.16
CA GLY A 53 -3.19 -16.37 -8.61
C GLY A 53 -4.42 -16.31 -9.51
N ALA A 54 -5.42 -15.49 -9.16
CA ALA A 54 -6.60 -15.25 -9.98
C ALA A 54 -6.23 -14.63 -11.34
N GLY A 55 -5.29 -13.68 -11.37
CA GLY A 55 -4.76 -13.10 -12.61
C GLY A 55 -4.10 -14.14 -13.52
N VAL A 56 -3.27 -15.02 -12.97
CA VAL A 56 -2.65 -16.12 -13.73
C VAL A 56 -3.71 -17.09 -14.27
N MET A 57 -4.68 -17.48 -13.45
CA MET A 57 -5.76 -18.37 -13.87
C MET A 57 -6.63 -17.73 -14.95
N ALA A 58 -6.94 -16.43 -14.82
CA ALA A 58 -7.68 -15.66 -15.81
C ALA A 58 -6.90 -15.53 -17.13
N LEU A 59 -5.57 -15.40 -17.09
CA LEU A 59 -4.74 -15.37 -18.28
C LEU A 59 -4.82 -16.68 -19.07
N TYR A 60 -4.61 -17.82 -18.40
CA TYR A 60 -4.69 -19.13 -19.06
C TYR A 60 -6.11 -19.49 -19.49
N GLY A 61 -7.10 -19.26 -18.63
CA GLY A 61 -8.51 -19.50 -18.95
C GLY A 61 -8.99 -18.61 -20.09
N GLY A 62 -8.62 -17.32 -20.06
CA GLY A 62 -8.90 -16.38 -21.15
C GLY A 62 -8.24 -16.81 -22.46
N GLY A 63 -6.97 -17.23 -22.43
CA GLY A 63 -6.28 -17.78 -23.60
C GLY A 63 -6.97 -19.01 -24.18
N ALA A 64 -7.44 -19.93 -23.32
CA ALA A 64 -8.20 -21.10 -23.74
C ALA A 64 -9.55 -20.72 -24.39
N LEU A 65 -10.26 -19.72 -23.83
CA LEU A 65 -11.50 -19.21 -24.41
C LEU A 65 -11.28 -18.51 -25.76
N VAL A 66 -10.19 -17.76 -25.90
CA VAL A 66 -9.78 -17.15 -27.17
C VAL A 66 -9.49 -18.24 -28.21
N ALA A 67 -8.73 -19.26 -27.84
CA ALA A 67 -8.47 -20.41 -28.72
C ALA A 67 -9.77 -21.12 -29.11
N ALA A 68 -10.67 -21.37 -28.16
CA ALA A 68 -11.98 -21.96 -28.43
C ALA A 68 -12.83 -21.11 -29.39
N ALA A 69 -12.83 -19.78 -29.21
CA ALA A 69 -13.54 -18.86 -30.11
C ALA A 69 -12.96 -18.89 -31.53
N ILE A 70 -11.64 -18.92 -31.67
CA ILE A 70 -10.97 -19.06 -32.98
C ILE A 70 -11.38 -20.38 -33.62
N LEU A 71 -11.27 -21.49 -32.89
CA LEU A 71 -11.65 -22.82 -33.38
C LEU A 71 -13.13 -22.88 -33.79
N ALA A 72 -14.03 -22.28 -33.01
CA ALA A 72 -15.44 -22.20 -33.35
C ALA A 72 -15.68 -21.44 -34.68
N LEU A 73 -14.99 -20.31 -34.88
CA LEU A 73 -15.06 -19.56 -36.15
C LEU A 73 -14.45 -20.34 -37.31
N THR A 74 -13.45 -21.20 -37.06
CA THR A 74 -12.84 -22.02 -38.12
C THR A 74 -13.81 -23.01 -38.75
N LEU A 75 -14.94 -23.31 -38.10
CA LEU A 75 -16.01 -24.14 -38.68
C LEU A 75 -16.65 -23.50 -39.91
N VAL A 76 -16.57 -22.18 -40.06
CA VAL A 76 -17.19 -21.42 -41.15
C VAL A 76 -16.21 -20.54 -41.93
N LEU A 77 -15.01 -20.28 -41.41
CA LEU A 77 -13.98 -19.42 -42.02
C LEU A 77 -12.59 -20.09 -41.99
N PRO A 78 -11.63 -19.66 -42.83
CA PRO A 78 -10.23 -20.07 -42.70
C PRO A 78 -9.64 -19.70 -41.34
N GLY A 79 -8.75 -20.55 -40.81
CA GLY A 79 -8.17 -20.37 -39.47
C GLY A 79 -7.41 -19.05 -39.28
N TRP A 80 -6.68 -18.61 -40.30
CA TRP A 80 -5.93 -17.33 -40.24
C TRP A 80 -6.87 -16.12 -40.13
N LEU A 81 -8.01 -16.15 -40.83
CA LEU A 81 -8.99 -15.06 -40.79
C LEU A 81 -9.75 -15.04 -39.47
N SER A 82 -10.09 -16.22 -38.95
CA SER A 82 -10.70 -16.38 -37.62
C SER A 82 -9.81 -15.79 -36.52
N ALA A 83 -8.51 -16.11 -36.54
CA ALA A 83 -7.53 -15.56 -35.61
C ALA A 83 -7.39 -14.04 -35.74
N LEU A 84 -7.41 -13.51 -36.97
CA LEU A 84 -7.35 -12.06 -37.21
C LEU A 84 -8.57 -11.33 -36.62
N ILE A 85 -9.78 -11.85 -36.85
CA ILE A 85 -11.02 -11.24 -36.35
C ILE A 85 -11.03 -11.19 -34.83
N ILE A 86 -10.76 -12.33 -34.17
CA ILE A 86 -10.70 -12.38 -32.71
C ILE A 86 -9.58 -11.48 -32.17
N GLY A 87 -8.42 -11.45 -32.83
CA GLY A 87 -7.31 -10.57 -32.47
C GLY A 87 -7.69 -9.09 -32.52
N VAL A 88 -8.37 -8.64 -33.58
CA VAL A 88 -8.84 -7.24 -33.70
C VAL A 88 -9.85 -6.91 -32.59
N VAL A 89 -10.81 -7.79 -32.30
CA VAL A 89 -11.77 -7.60 -31.21
C VAL A 89 -11.06 -7.43 -29.87
N LEU A 90 -10.07 -8.27 -29.58
CA LEU A 90 -9.29 -8.17 -28.34
C LEU A 90 -8.46 -6.88 -28.27
N LEU A 91 -7.86 -6.43 -29.38
CA LEU A 91 -7.13 -5.17 -29.42
C LEU A 91 -8.04 -3.96 -29.17
N VAL A 92 -9.26 -3.96 -29.72
CA VAL A 92 -10.25 -2.90 -29.44
C VAL A 92 -10.63 -2.90 -27.95
N MET A 93 -10.91 -4.08 -27.38
CA MET A 93 -11.19 -4.20 -25.94
C MET A 93 -10.02 -3.74 -25.08
N ALA A 94 -8.78 -4.10 -25.45
CA ALA A 94 -7.57 -3.67 -24.75
C ALA A 94 -7.37 -2.15 -24.82
N ALA A 95 -7.66 -1.52 -25.97
CA ALA A 95 -7.62 -0.07 -26.10
C ALA A 95 -8.63 0.60 -25.18
N ILE A 96 -9.87 0.09 -25.11
CA ILE A 96 -10.92 0.61 -24.21
C ILE A 96 -10.47 0.49 -22.74
N PHE A 97 -10.07 -0.71 -22.31
CA PHE A 97 -9.61 -0.92 -20.93
C PHE A 97 -8.37 -0.08 -20.60
N GLY A 98 -7.44 0.08 -21.54
CA GLY A 98 -6.27 0.93 -21.37
C GLY A 98 -6.63 2.41 -21.17
N LEU A 99 -7.59 2.91 -21.94
CA LEU A 99 -8.08 4.29 -21.78
C LEU A 99 -8.83 4.49 -20.46
N LEU A 100 -9.73 3.58 -20.10
CA LEU A 100 -10.45 3.63 -18.82
C LEU A 100 -9.50 3.52 -17.63
N GLY A 101 -8.54 2.60 -17.70
CA GLY A 101 -7.51 2.43 -16.66
C GLY A 101 -6.64 3.67 -16.50
N LYS A 102 -6.21 4.27 -17.62
CA LYS A 102 -5.47 5.54 -17.59
C LYS A 102 -6.27 6.64 -16.89
N HIS A 103 -7.58 6.75 -17.16
CA HIS A 103 -8.45 7.74 -16.51
C HIS A 103 -8.49 7.57 -15.00
N HIS A 104 -8.74 6.34 -14.53
CA HIS A 104 -8.83 6.05 -13.10
C HIS A 104 -7.50 6.25 -12.38
N VAL A 105 -6.38 5.87 -13.00
CA VAL A 105 -5.04 6.11 -12.45
C VAL A 105 -4.72 7.61 -12.40
N SER A 106 -5.14 8.38 -13.41
CA SER A 106 -4.93 9.83 -13.40
C SER A 106 -5.77 10.57 -12.35
N GLU A 107 -6.94 10.04 -11.99
CA GLU A 107 -7.81 10.61 -10.95
C GLU A 107 -7.39 10.23 -9.52
N ALA A 108 -6.67 9.12 -9.33
CA ALA A 108 -6.25 8.64 -8.01
C ALA A 108 -5.28 9.59 -7.26
N GLY A 109 -4.78 10.64 -7.91
CA GLY A 109 -3.86 11.61 -7.32
C GLY A 109 -2.49 11.02 -6.98
N PRO A 110 -1.49 11.86 -6.63
CA PRO A 110 -0.19 11.35 -6.20
C PRO A 110 -0.35 10.51 -4.92
N PRO A 111 0.37 9.38 -4.79
CA PRO A 111 0.27 8.47 -3.64
C PRO A 111 0.70 9.11 -2.31
N ALA A 112 1.26 10.32 -2.34
CA ALA A 112 1.56 11.10 -1.15
C ALA A 112 0.57 12.26 -1.00
N PRO A 113 -0.02 12.46 0.21
CA PRO A 113 -0.89 13.60 0.46
C PRO A 113 -0.10 14.90 0.29
N ARG A 114 -0.51 15.76 -0.65
CA ARG A 114 0.18 17.02 -0.95
C ARG A 114 0.32 17.89 0.30
N HIS A 115 -0.70 17.93 1.14
CA HIS A 115 -0.70 18.67 2.40
C HIS A 115 0.33 18.18 3.42
N THR A 116 0.63 16.86 3.46
CA THR A 116 1.62 16.31 4.39
C THR A 116 3.05 16.63 3.95
N ILE A 117 3.30 16.69 2.65
CA ILE A 117 4.62 17.11 2.13
C ILE A 117 4.82 18.61 2.35
N GLU A 118 3.78 19.41 2.14
CA GLU A 118 3.84 20.88 2.30
C GLU A 118 4.00 21.30 3.77
N SER A 119 3.31 20.62 4.70
CA SER A 119 3.47 20.88 6.14
C SER A 119 4.88 20.53 6.63
N VAL A 120 5.43 19.39 6.21
CA VAL A 120 6.80 18.98 6.57
C VAL A 120 7.84 19.96 5.99
N ARG A 121 7.60 20.51 4.80
CA ARG A 121 8.50 21.49 4.19
C ARG A 121 8.48 22.82 4.96
N ASN A 122 7.30 23.30 5.33
CA ASN A 122 7.15 24.49 6.17
C ASN A 122 7.81 24.32 7.55
N ASP A 123 7.67 23.14 8.16
CA ASP A 123 8.30 22.85 9.45
C ASP A 123 9.83 22.87 9.35
N ILE A 124 10.40 22.33 8.27
CA ILE A 124 11.85 22.36 8.01
C ILE A 124 12.34 23.79 7.77
N ASP A 125 11.60 24.58 6.98
CA ASP A 125 11.97 25.97 6.68
C ASP A 125 11.93 26.84 7.95
N THR A 126 10.93 26.64 8.82
CA THR A 126 10.82 27.35 10.10
C THR A 126 11.97 27.02 11.05
N VAL A 127 12.43 25.75 11.08
CA VAL A 127 13.59 25.34 11.87
C VAL A 127 14.88 25.93 11.31
N ARG A 128 15.02 25.97 9.98
CA ARG A 128 16.19 26.54 9.31
C ARG A 128 16.33 28.04 9.52
N GLU A 129 15.20 28.76 9.54
CA GLU A 129 15.18 30.22 9.79
C GLU A 129 15.52 30.55 11.26
N ARG A 130 15.09 29.72 12.22
CA ARG A 130 15.46 29.87 13.63
C ARG A 130 16.92 29.52 13.94
N ALA A 131 17.54 28.65 13.14
CA ALA A 131 18.95 28.27 13.30
C ALA A 131 19.93 29.30 12.71
N HIS A 132 19.45 30.25 11.90
CA HIS A 132 20.25 31.31 11.28
C HIS A 132 20.18 32.66 11.99
N ARG A 133 19.40 32.78 13.08
CA ARG A 133 19.44 33.91 14.02
C ARG A 133 20.28 33.56 15.24
#